data_AF-A0AAD9T1X3-F1
#
_entry.id   AF-A0AAD9T1X3-F1
#
_cell.length_a   1.000
_cell.length_b   1.000
_cell.length_c   1.000
_cell.angle_alpha   90.00
_cell.angle_beta   90.00
_cell.angle_gamma   90.00
#
_symmetry.space_group_name_H-M   'P 1'
#
loop_
_entity.id
_entity.type
_entity.pdbx_description
1 polymer ?
#
loop_
_entity_poly.entity_id
_entity_poly.type
_entity_poly.pdbx_seq_one_letter_code
_entity_poly.pdbx_strand_id
1 'polypeptide(L)'
;MCAESKMKAFLTLRAILAAASLTSGTILQNGQVRITNYPSTIIDLSKCQFTDYPPDAHELSYKGRWDSRHISWWSAPGLKFGFTGEEVAITFGSYTSNSTLISYRINGQDWQFTNVTTNATHLLVSPSIPGVNLSTPISPSTYEMRVTNWAYGVQIMSIHVSQGQEILKIPSFERNIEVIGDSLSAGQYSTLEGLSSYSYGLSAGLGNTEYSLTAAPGICLFDKQCYGNPRGMFYQWFRTSDVSGRSIEIWGDSPEIWDFSKKQAADIVVMNLGTNDNNPLNNVTADGYVAQYTMLIEGVHAV
;
A
#
# COMPACT_ATOMS: atom_id res chain seq x y z
N MET A 1 19.51 30.13 -51.09
CA MET A 1 18.34 29.85 -50.23
C MET A 1 18.25 28.41 -49.70
N CYS A 2 18.76 27.37 -50.38
CA CYS A 2 18.60 25.98 -49.88
C CYS A 2 19.65 25.52 -48.83
N ALA A 3 20.81 26.17 -48.74
CA ALA A 3 21.89 25.80 -47.82
C ALA A 3 21.74 26.39 -46.41
N GLU A 4 21.26 27.65 -46.28
CA GLU A 4 21.05 28.29 -44.98
C GLU A 4 19.93 27.65 -44.15
N SER A 5 18.89 27.14 -44.81
CA SER A 5 17.76 26.46 -44.14
C SER A 5 18.20 25.14 -43.49
N LYS A 6 19.07 24.37 -44.17
CA LYS A 6 19.63 23.12 -43.65
C LYS A 6 20.57 23.37 -42.47
N MET A 7 21.37 24.44 -42.52
CA MET A 7 22.29 24.78 -41.43
C MET A 7 21.54 25.22 -40.16
N LYS A 8 20.47 26.02 -40.29
CA LYS A 8 19.60 26.39 -39.16
C LYS A 8 18.90 25.18 -38.55
N ALA A 9 18.35 24.27 -39.35
CA ALA A 9 17.71 23.05 -38.85
C ALA A 9 18.69 22.12 -38.08
N PHE A 10 19.93 21.99 -38.54
CA PHE A 10 20.97 21.21 -37.85
C PHE A 10 21.42 21.86 -36.53
N LEU A 11 21.52 23.19 -36.45
CA LEU A 11 21.82 23.90 -35.22
C LEU A 11 20.69 23.80 -34.18
N THR A 12 19.43 23.90 -34.62
CA THR A 12 18.27 23.75 -33.72
C THR A 12 18.14 22.32 -33.17
N LEU A 13 18.40 21.30 -34.00
CA LEU A 13 18.36 19.91 -33.57
C LEU A 13 19.47 19.60 -32.55
N ARG A 14 20.68 20.15 -32.73
CA ARG A 14 21.78 20.04 -31.75
C ARG A 14 21.48 20.77 -30.45
N ALA A 15 20.83 21.93 -30.50
CA ALA A 15 20.40 22.64 -29.29
C ALA A 15 19.32 21.86 -28.51
N ILE A 16 18.39 21.20 -29.20
CA ILE A 16 17.37 20.33 -28.57
C ILE A 16 18.00 19.07 -27.98
N LEU A 17 18.95 18.43 -28.66
CA LEU A 17 19.71 17.28 -28.14
C LEU A 17 20.64 17.65 -26.97
N ALA A 18 21.18 18.87 -26.95
CA ALA A 18 21.96 19.40 -25.83
C ALA A 18 21.08 19.79 -24.63
N ALA A 19 19.86 20.29 -24.87
CA ALA A 19 18.88 20.56 -23.81
C ALA A 19 18.26 19.28 -23.23
N ALA A 20 18.15 18.21 -24.03
CA ALA A 20 17.66 16.91 -23.61
C ALA A 20 18.65 16.11 -22.74
N SER A 21 19.93 16.50 -22.69
CA SER A 21 20.98 15.67 -22.08
C SER A 21 21.42 16.03 -20.65
N LEU A 22 20.93 17.10 -20.00
CA LEU A 22 21.43 17.47 -18.67
C LEU A 22 20.41 18.14 -17.71
N THR A 23 19.18 17.62 -17.63
CA THR A 23 18.34 17.90 -16.45
C THR A 23 18.19 16.63 -15.61
N SER A 24 19.29 16.17 -14.99
CA SER A 24 19.16 15.30 -13.82
C SER A 24 18.68 16.19 -12.66
N GLY A 25 17.37 16.29 -12.49
CA GLY A 25 16.80 16.94 -11.31
C GLY A 25 17.03 16.05 -10.09
N THR A 26 17.85 16.50 -9.14
CA THR A 26 17.92 15.85 -7.83
C THR A 26 16.64 16.15 -7.08
N ILE A 27 15.79 15.13 -6.89
CA ILE A 27 14.60 15.28 -6.06
C ILE A 27 15.08 15.38 -4.61
N LEU A 28 14.74 16.47 -3.93
CA LEU A 28 14.99 16.63 -2.51
C LEU A 28 13.73 16.29 -1.72
N GLN A 29 13.90 15.63 -0.59
CA GLN A 29 12.89 15.39 0.43
C GLN A 29 13.43 15.88 1.76
N ASN A 30 12.77 16.86 2.37
CA ASN A 30 13.22 17.51 3.62
C ASN A 30 14.69 17.93 3.60
N GLY A 31 15.16 18.46 2.46
CA GLY A 31 16.55 18.92 2.29
C GLY A 31 17.57 17.81 2.01
N GLN A 32 17.16 16.54 1.93
CA GLN A 32 18.02 15.40 1.61
C GLN A 32 17.72 14.88 0.20
N VAL A 33 18.71 14.29 -0.47
CA VAL A 33 18.49 13.60 -1.75
C VAL A 33 17.53 12.45 -1.54
N ARG A 34 16.40 12.48 -2.24
CA ARG A 34 15.41 11.42 -2.19
C ARG A 34 16.00 10.16 -2.82
N ILE A 35 15.96 9.06 -2.08
CA ILE A 35 16.25 7.74 -2.64
C ILE A 35 15.11 7.40 -3.61
N THR A 36 15.45 7.21 -4.88
CA THR A 36 14.53 6.80 -5.94
C THR A 36 14.92 5.46 -6.56
N ASN A 37 16.08 4.92 -6.18
CA ASN A 37 16.57 3.62 -6.59
C ASN A 37 16.72 2.73 -5.36
N TYR A 38 15.83 1.75 -5.23
CA TYR A 38 15.81 0.82 -4.11
C TYR A 38 16.54 -0.47 -4.47
N PRO A 39 17.20 -1.15 -3.50
CA PRO A 39 17.86 -2.43 -3.76
C PRO A 39 16.89 -3.46 -4.33
N SER A 40 17.36 -4.22 -5.32
CA SER A 40 16.66 -5.42 -5.76
C SER A 40 16.83 -6.51 -4.71
N THR A 41 15.73 -7.13 -4.33
CA THR A 41 15.67 -8.20 -3.32
C THR A 41 15.28 -9.55 -3.93
N ILE A 42 15.19 -9.64 -5.26
CA ILE A 42 14.80 -10.88 -5.96
C ILE A 42 15.86 -11.96 -5.74
N ILE A 43 15.40 -13.17 -5.44
CA ILE A 43 16.24 -14.36 -5.32
C ILE A 43 15.74 -15.49 -6.23
N ASP A 44 16.64 -16.41 -6.55
CA ASP A 44 16.29 -17.69 -7.18
C ASP A 44 15.95 -18.70 -6.07
N LEU A 45 14.66 -18.90 -5.83
CA LEU A 45 14.14 -19.77 -4.78
C LEU A 45 14.70 -21.20 -4.87
N SER A 46 15.01 -21.70 -6.08
CA SER A 46 15.56 -23.05 -6.29
C SER A 46 16.96 -23.24 -5.70
N LYS A 47 17.67 -22.14 -5.41
CA LYS A 47 19.00 -22.14 -4.79
C LYS A 47 18.98 -21.99 -3.28
N CYS A 48 17.80 -21.82 -2.68
CA CYS A 48 17.61 -21.62 -1.25
C CYS A 48 17.02 -22.87 -0.59
N GLN A 49 17.12 -22.94 0.73
CA GLN A 49 16.49 -23.99 1.55
C GLN A 49 15.65 -23.29 2.62
N PHE A 50 14.33 -23.40 2.50
CA PHE A 50 13.39 -22.69 3.35
C PHE A 50 12.34 -23.63 3.95
N THR A 51 11.77 -23.19 5.08
CA THR A 51 10.45 -23.64 5.52
C THR A 51 9.41 -22.74 4.88
N ASP A 52 8.45 -23.33 4.17
CA ASP A 52 7.40 -22.60 3.45
C ASP A 52 6.10 -22.56 4.27
N TYR A 53 5.43 -21.42 4.24
CA TYR A 53 4.12 -21.20 4.83
C TYR A 53 3.14 -20.66 3.79
N PRO A 54 1.93 -21.24 3.69
CA PRO A 54 0.92 -20.78 2.75
C PRO A 54 0.37 -19.41 3.15
N PRO A 55 -0.28 -18.67 2.24
CA PRO A 55 -0.72 -17.30 2.51
C PRO A 55 -1.89 -17.23 3.50
N ASP A 56 -2.56 -18.35 3.78
CA ASP A 56 -3.62 -18.51 4.77
C ASP A 56 -3.12 -19.07 6.12
N ALA A 57 -1.79 -19.17 6.31
CA ALA A 57 -1.20 -19.61 7.57
C ALA A 57 -1.70 -18.74 8.75
N HIS A 58 -2.20 -19.39 9.80
CA HIS A 58 -2.89 -18.74 10.92
C HIS A 58 -2.04 -17.74 11.71
N GLU A 59 -0.71 -17.90 11.63
CA GLU A 59 0.32 -17.04 12.21
C GLU A 59 0.36 -15.65 11.56
N LEU A 60 -0.09 -15.54 10.31
CA LEU A 60 -0.06 -14.30 9.55
C LEU A 60 -1.12 -13.32 10.05
N SER A 61 -0.74 -12.05 10.16
CA SER A 61 -1.64 -10.97 10.54
C SER A 61 -1.69 -9.93 9.44
N TYR A 62 -2.69 -10.04 8.57
CA TYR A 62 -2.96 -9.08 7.51
C TYR A 62 -3.50 -7.77 8.08
N LYS A 63 -2.88 -6.65 7.68
CA LYS A 63 -3.22 -5.28 8.07
C LYS A 63 -3.85 -4.57 6.87
N GLY A 64 -4.85 -3.70 7.08
CA GLY A 64 -5.68 -3.22 5.95
C GLY A 64 -6.55 -4.34 5.35
N ARG A 65 -7.32 -4.07 4.30
CA ARG A 65 -8.23 -5.08 3.71
C ARG A 65 -7.51 -5.88 2.63
N TRP A 66 -7.68 -7.20 2.73
CA TRP A 66 -7.16 -8.19 1.79
C TRP A 66 -8.31 -9.11 1.39
N ASP A 67 -8.37 -9.48 0.12
CA ASP A 67 -9.42 -10.36 -0.40
C ASP A 67 -9.14 -11.85 -0.15
N SER A 68 -10.09 -12.70 -0.55
CA SER A 68 -9.96 -14.16 -0.42
C SER A 68 -8.76 -14.75 -1.19
N ARG A 69 -8.18 -13.99 -2.13
CA ARG A 69 -7.00 -14.37 -2.91
C ARG A 69 -5.70 -13.80 -2.33
N HIS A 70 -5.76 -13.19 -1.15
CA HIS A 70 -4.66 -12.53 -0.46
C HIS A 70 -4.04 -11.40 -1.29
N ILE A 71 -4.89 -10.62 -1.96
CA ILE A 71 -4.50 -9.40 -2.69
C ILE A 71 -4.76 -8.17 -1.82
N SER A 72 -3.78 -7.26 -1.76
CA SER A 72 -3.89 -6.00 -1.02
C SER A 72 -4.54 -4.91 -1.86
N TRP A 73 -5.43 -4.09 -1.28
CA TRP A 73 -6.19 -3.10 -2.05
C TRP A 73 -6.01 -1.65 -1.61
N TRP A 74 -6.39 -1.33 -0.39
CA TRP A 74 -6.46 0.06 0.07
C TRP A 74 -5.10 0.62 0.49
N SER A 75 -5.05 1.90 0.85
CA SER A 75 -3.80 2.58 1.25
C SER A 75 -3.11 1.91 2.46
N ALA A 76 -1.78 1.82 2.40
CA ALA A 76 -0.91 1.21 3.42
C ALA A 76 -1.38 -0.15 4.00
N PRO A 77 -1.86 -1.10 3.17
CA PRO A 77 -2.14 -2.45 3.63
C PRO A 77 -0.83 -3.14 3.98
N GLY A 78 -0.87 -4.16 4.82
CA GLY A 78 0.34 -4.78 5.34
C GLY A 78 0.21 -6.21 5.78
N LEU A 79 1.33 -6.75 6.20
CA LEU A 79 1.47 -8.09 6.74
C LEU A 79 2.41 -8.03 7.95
N LYS A 80 2.04 -8.69 9.05
CA LYS A 80 2.85 -8.75 10.27
C LYS A 80 2.83 -10.16 10.86
N PHE A 81 3.98 -10.64 11.30
CA PHE A 81 4.15 -11.91 12.01
C PHE A 81 5.46 -11.93 12.79
N GLY A 82 5.61 -12.86 13.71
CA GLY A 82 6.86 -13.18 14.39
C GLY A 82 7.61 -14.25 13.60
N PHE A 83 8.93 -14.31 13.71
CA PHE A 83 9.72 -15.33 13.05
C PHE A 83 10.96 -15.70 13.86
N THR A 84 11.45 -16.92 13.66
CA THR A 84 12.76 -17.38 14.09
C THR A 84 13.72 -17.48 12.90
N GLY A 85 15.02 -17.54 13.17
CA GLY A 85 16.04 -17.52 12.11
C GLY A 85 16.47 -16.13 11.68
N GLU A 86 17.15 -16.07 10.54
CA GLU A 86 17.80 -14.86 10.04
C GLU A 86 17.28 -14.40 8.67
N GLU A 87 16.37 -15.18 8.08
CA GLU A 87 15.84 -14.91 6.75
C GLU A 87 14.32 -14.95 6.72
N VAL A 88 13.76 -14.00 5.97
CA VAL A 88 12.34 -13.95 5.60
C VAL A 88 12.29 -13.59 4.14
N ALA A 89 11.69 -14.45 3.32
CA ALA A 89 11.37 -14.16 1.94
C ALA A 89 9.86 -14.29 1.68
N ILE A 90 9.38 -13.55 0.69
CA ILE A 90 7.97 -13.57 0.29
C ILE A 90 7.90 -13.81 -1.21
N THR A 91 7.08 -14.78 -1.61
CA THR A 91 6.72 -14.98 -3.01
C THR A 91 5.45 -14.19 -3.33
N PHE A 92 5.55 -13.32 -4.33
CA PHE A 92 4.44 -12.50 -4.80
C PHE A 92 3.75 -13.13 -6.02
N GLY A 93 2.42 -13.10 -6.02
CA GLY A 93 1.59 -13.77 -7.02
C GLY A 93 1.33 -12.97 -8.30
N SER A 94 0.55 -13.57 -9.19
CA SER A 94 0.27 -13.04 -10.54
C SER A 94 -0.61 -11.79 -10.53
N TYR A 95 -1.38 -11.56 -9.46
CA TYR A 95 -2.17 -10.33 -9.28
C TYR A 95 -1.37 -9.17 -8.68
N THR A 96 -0.08 -9.36 -8.40
CA THR A 96 0.81 -8.28 -7.98
C THR A 96 1.03 -7.30 -9.12
N SER A 97 0.80 -6.01 -8.86
CA SER A 97 1.16 -4.95 -9.80
C SER A 97 2.69 -4.85 -9.86
N ASN A 98 3.28 -5.04 -11.05
CA ASN A 98 4.72 -5.01 -11.21
C ASN A 98 5.29 -3.65 -10.79
N SER A 99 6.46 -3.62 -10.16
CA SER A 99 7.11 -2.43 -9.58
C SER A 99 6.38 -1.77 -8.41
N THR A 100 5.42 -2.46 -7.78
CA THR A 100 4.82 -1.97 -6.53
C THR A 100 5.89 -1.76 -5.48
N LEU A 101 5.91 -0.59 -4.85
CA LEU A 101 6.84 -0.30 -3.77
C LEU A 101 6.27 -0.87 -2.46
N ILE A 102 7.06 -1.73 -1.81
CA ILE A 102 6.79 -2.13 -0.43
C ILE A 102 7.82 -1.50 0.50
N SER A 103 7.39 -1.26 1.72
CA SER A 103 8.24 -1.00 2.86
C SER A 103 8.21 -2.19 3.79
N TYR A 104 9.35 -2.54 4.37
CA TYR A 104 9.45 -3.63 5.33
C TYR A 104 10.45 -3.31 6.42
N ARG A 105 10.30 -3.92 7.58
CA ARG A 105 11.20 -3.76 8.72
C ARG A 105 11.13 -4.96 9.64
N ILE A 106 12.12 -5.06 10.51
CA ILE A 106 12.11 -5.96 11.64
C ILE A 106 12.06 -5.17 12.94
N ASN A 107 11.44 -5.72 13.98
CA ASN A 107 11.60 -5.24 15.37
C ASN A 107 11.33 -3.74 15.57
N GLY A 108 10.45 -3.16 14.75
CA GLY A 108 10.11 -1.73 14.80
C GLY A 108 11.20 -0.76 14.30
N GLN A 109 12.25 -1.26 13.67
CA GLN A 109 13.32 -0.44 13.08
C GLN A 109 12.85 0.44 11.92
N ASP A 110 13.76 1.23 11.37
CA ASP A 110 13.51 2.07 10.20
C ASP A 110 13.10 1.22 8.98
N TRP A 111 12.18 1.78 8.20
CA TRP A 111 11.68 1.15 6.98
C TRP A 111 12.79 0.96 5.96
N GLN A 112 12.91 -0.27 5.47
CA GLN A 112 13.60 -0.62 4.24
C GLN A 112 12.59 -0.65 3.09
N PHE A 113 13.07 -0.52 1.86
CA PHE A 113 12.22 -0.38 0.68
C PHE A 113 12.71 -1.23 -0.48
N THR A 114 11.80 -1.78 -1.26
CA THR A 114 12.11 -2.49 -2.51
C THR A 114 10.90 -2.50 -3.44
N ASN A 115 11.15 -2.50 -4.75
CA ASN A 115 10.10 -2.67 -5.74
C ASN A 115 9.88 -4.16 -5.97
N VAL A 116 8.66 -4.64 -5.77
CA VAL A 116 8.34 -6.05 -5.95
C VAL A 116 8.00 -6.37 -7.40
N THR A 117 8.33 -7.59 -7.81
CA THR A 117 8.09 -8.11 -9.16
C THR A 117 7.02 -9.18 -9.13
N THR A 118 6.10 -9.13 -10.09
CA THR A 118 5.04 -10.14 -10.26
C THR A 118 5.64 -11.53 -10.44
N ASN A 119 5.10 -12.54 -9.76
CA ASN A 119 5.58 -13.94 -9.80
C ASN A 119 7.05 -14.13 -9.38
N ALA A 120 7.57 -13.26 -8.51
CA ALA A 120 8.94 -13.36 -8.01
C ALA A 120 8.99 -13.56 -6.48
N THR A 121 10.07 -14.20 -6.03
CA THR A 121 10.42 -14.32 -4.60
C THR A 121 11.42 -13.24 -4.23
N HIS A 122 11.14 -12.51 -3.16
CA HIS A 122 12.00 -11.46 -2.63
C HIS A 122 12.51 -11.83 -1.24
N LEU A 123 13.83 -11.79 -1.04
CA LEU A 123 14.47 -11.93 0.27
C LEU A 123 14.47 -10.56 0.98
N LEU A 124 13.62 -10.44 1.99
CA LEU A 124 13.33 -9.17 2.68
C LEU A 124 14.03 -9.09 4.04
N VAL A 125 14.39 -10.22 4.63
CA VAL A 125 15.27 -10.26 5.81
C VAL A 125 16.44 -11.17 5.49
N SER A 126 17.65 -10.74 5.84
CA SER A 126 18.87 -11.52 5.72
C SER A 126 19.83 -11.17 6.87
N PRO A 127 20.87 -11.98 7.13
CA PRO A 127 21.84 -11.71 8.19
C PRO A 127 22.58 -10.35 8.08
N SER A 128 22.53 -9.73 6.90
CA SER A 128 23.13 -8.41 6.67
C SER A 128 22.33 -7.22 7.23
N ILE A 129 21.05 -7.43 7.56
CA ILE A 129 20.21 -6.37 8.13
C ILE A 129 20.57 -6.17 9.61
N PRO A 130 20.89 -4.94 10.04
CA PRO A 130 21.15 -4.65 11.44
C PRO A 130 20.01 -5.14 12.36
N GLY A 131 20.37 -5.82 13.43
CA GLY A 131 19.42 -6.29 14.45
C GLY A 131 18.70 -7.60 14.14
N VAL A 132 19.01 -8.25 13.01
CA VAL A 132 18.74 -9.69 12.82
C VAL A 132 19.56 -10.48 13.85
N ASN A 133 19.01 -11.60 14.33
CA ASN A 133 19.61 -12.48 15.36
C ASN A 133 19.83 -11.82 16.74
N LEU A 134 19.25 -10.64 16.98
CA LEU A 134 19.16 -10.12 18.34
C LEU A 134 18.02 -10.83 19.09
N SER A 135 18.31 -11.33 20.29
CA SER A 135 17.34 -11.99 21.17
C SER A 135 16.68 -11.04 22.18
N THR A 136 17.06 -9.75 22.16
CA THR A 136 16.59 -8.71 23.08
C THR A 136 16.55 -7.36 22.37
N PRO A 137 15.61 -6.45 22.70
CA PRO A 137 14.51 -6.62 23.66
C PRO A 137 13.28 -7.35 23.07
N ILE A 138 13.27 -7.65 21.77
CA ILE A 138 12.14 -8.28 21.09
C ILE A 138 12.49 -9.73 20.75
N SER A 139 11.70 -10.68 21.27
CA SER A 139 11.82 -12.11 21.01
C SER A 139 10.44 -12.77 21.04
N PRO A 140 10.02 -13.52 20.00
CA PRO A 140 10.70 -13.70 18.71
C PRO A 140 10.83 -12.38 17.92
N SER A 141 11.71 -12.34 16.91
CA SER A 141 11.78 -11.17 16.03
C SER A 141 10.45 -10.99 15.30
N THR A 142 10.09 -9.73 15.04
CA THR A 142 8.85 -9.38 14.34
C THR A 142 9.18 -8.85 12.96
N TYR A 143 8.45 -9.31 11.95
CA TYR A 143 8.48 -8.77 10.60
C TYR A 143 7.22 -7.94 10.36
N GLU A 144 7.37 -6.77 9.75
CA GLU A 144 6.26 -5.95 9.28
C GLU A 144 6.53 -5.49 7.84
N MET A 145 5.52 -5.59 6.99
CA MET A 145 5.49 -5.04 5.64
C MET A 145 4.29 -4.12 5.46
N ARG A 146 4.46 -3.04 4.70
CA ARG A 146 3.37 -2.20 4.17
C ARG A 146 3.56 -1.96 2.68
N VAL A 147 2.48 -2.09 1.90
CA VAL A 147 2.46 -1.62 0.51
C VAL A 147 2.27 -0.11 0.54
N THR A 148 3.13 0.65 -0.12
CA THR A 148 3.06 2.11 -0.02
C THR A 148 1.93 2.69 -0.87
N ASN A 149 1.59 2.02 -1.98
CA ASN A 149 0.71 2.57 -3.00
C ASN A 149 -0.80 2.38 -2.71
N TRP A 150 -1.64 3.28 -3.22
CA TRP A 150 -3.10 3.29 -3.01
C TRP A 150 -3.95 2.73 -4.18
N ALA A 151 -3.32 2.34 -5.29
CA ALA A 151 -3.98 1.67 -6.44
C ALA A 151 -3.15 0.49 -7.01
N TYR A 152 -1.93 0.34 -6.53
CA TYR A 152 -1.12 -0.84 -6.75
C TYR A 152 -1.14 -1.68 -5.48
N GLY A 153 -0.65 -2.91 -5.58
CA GLY A 153 -0.79 -3.87 -4.53
C GLY A 153 -0.14 -5.18 -4.88
N VAL A 154 -0.07 -6.02 -3.87
CA VAL A 154 0.65 -7.28 -3.92
C VAL A 154 -0.30 -8.42 -3.62
N GLN A 155 0.01 -9.59 -4.18
CA GLN A 155 -0.62 -10.84 -3.79
C GLN A 155 0.40 -11.69 -3.03
N ILE A 156 0.07 -12.15 -1.82
CA ILE A 156 0.93 -13.07 -1.07
C ILE A 156 0.66 -14.49 -1.56
N MET A 157 1.70 -15.20 -2.01
CA MET A 157 1.60 -16.61 -2.41
C MET A 157 2.27 -17.56 -1.44
N SER A 158 3.36 -17.15 -0.81
CA SER A 158 4.07 -17.94 0.19
C SER A 158 4.97 -17.06 1.02
N ILE A 159 5.11 -17.41 2.29
CA ILE A 159 6.13 -16.88 3.19
C ILE A 159 7.20 -17.97 3.36
N HIS A 160 8.46 -17.55 3.38
CA HIS A 160 9.61 -18.43 3.50
C HIS A 160 10.47 -17.94 4.65
N VAL A 161 10.89 -18.84 5.52
CA VAL A 161 11.89 -18.58 6.57
C VAL A 161 13.02 -19.58 6.46
N SER A 162 14.17 -19.31 7.07
CA SER A 162 15.32 -20.24 7.03
C SER A 162 14.90 -21.69 7.37
N GLN A 163 15.52 -22.68 6.73
CA GLN A 163 15.17 -24.09 6.91
C GLN A 163 15.05 -24.49 8.39
N GLY A 164 13.91 -25.09 8.76
CA GLY A 164 13.63 -25.54 10.13
C GLY A 164 13.26 -24.42 11.11
N GLN A 165 13.13 -23.18 10.64
CA GLN A 165 12.62 -22.05 11.42
C GLN A 165 11.12 -21.87 11.20
N GLU A 166 10.51 -21.04 12.05
CA GLU A 166 9.07 -20.91 12.15
C GLU A 166 8.60 -19.47 12.05
N ILE A 167 7.38 -19.28 11.56
CA ILE A 167 6.60 -18.05 11.78
C ILE A 167 5.67 -18.22 12.98
N LEU A 168 5.33 -17.11 13.63
CA LEU A 168 4.62 -17.07 14.91
C LEU A 168 3.54 -16.00 14.86
N LYS A 169 2.36 -16.31 15.43
CA LYS A 169 1.29 -15.31 15.57
C LYS A 169 1.71 -14.22 16.55
N ILE A 170 1.60 -12.97 16.13
CA ILE A 170 1.75 -11.81 17.03
C ILE A 170 0.36 -11.34 17.45
N PRO A 171 0.11 -11.12 18.75
CA PRO A 171 -1.14 -10.53 19.22
C PRO A 171 -1.40 -9.17 18.55
N SER A 172 -2.66 -8.94 18.18
CA SER A 172 -3.11 -7.60 17.81
C SER A 172 -3.05 -6.68 19.03
N PHE A 173 -2.86 -5.39 18.80
CA PHE A 173 -3.08 -4.41 19.86
C PHE A 173 -4.56 -4.28 20.19
N GLU A 174 -4.87 -3.95 21.45
CA GLU A 174 -6.26 -3.82 21.92
C GLU A 174 -7.00 -2.61 21.35
N ARG A 175 -6.28 -1.60 20.84
CA ARG A 175 -6.86 -0.40 20.26
C ARG A 175 -6.83 -0.50 18.74
N ASN A 176 -7.87 0.00 18.08
CA ASN A 176 -7.96 0.05 16.63
C ASN A 176 -8.52 1.38 16.12
N ILE A 177 -7.94 1.92 15.04
CA ILE A 177 -8.42 3.11 14.34
C ILE A 177 -8.64 2.82 12.85
N GLU A 178 -9.79 3.23 12.31
CA GLU A 178 -10.02 3.24 10.86
C GLU A 178 -9.99 4.68 10.34
N VAL A 179 -9.28 4.91 9.24
CA VAL A 179 -9.40 6.14 8.45
C VAL A 179 -10.12 5.80 7.15
N ILE A 180 -11.23 6.49 6.88
CA ILE A 180 -11.99 6.39 5.64
C ILE A 180 -11.83 7.71 4.90
N GLY A 181 -11.38 7.70 3.64
CA GLY A 181 -11.13 8.97 2.97
C GLY A 181 -10.82 8.95 1.48
N ASP A 182 -10.47 10.14 1.00
CA ASP A 182 -10.13 10.39 -0.41
C ASP A 182 -8.61 10.41 -0.67
N SER A 183 -8.16 11.21 -1.65
CA SER A 183 -6.76 11.36 -2.03
C SER A 183 -5.86 11.86 -0.92
N LEU A 184 -6.37 12.76 -0.07
CA LEU A 184 -5.62 13.29 1.06
C LEU A 184 -5.30 12.17 2.05
N SER A 185 -6.28 11.31 2.30
CA SER A 185 -6.14 10.19 3.22
C SER A 185 -5.33 9.04 2.65
N ALA A 186 -5.42 8.82 1.33
CA ALA A 186 -4.65 7.81 0.62
C ALA A 186 -3.16 8.18 0.48
N GLY A 187 -2.80 9.45 0.70
CA GLY A 187 -1.43 9.95 0.54
C GLY A 187 -1.06 10.26 -0.91
N GLN A 188 -2.03 10.55 -1.78
CA GLN A 188 -1.74 10.88 -3.17
C GLN A 188 -0.72 12.03 -3.25
N TYR A 189 0.30 11.86 -4.09
CA TYR A 189 1.44 12.79 -4.27
C TYR A 189 2.37 12.96 -3.06
N SER A 190 2.13 12.24 -1.96
CA SER A 190 3.10 12.15 -0.87
C SER A 190 4.27 11.27 -1.28
N THR A 191 5.47 11.53 -0.73
CA THR A 191 6.72 10.89 -1.17
C THR A 191 6.65 9.36 -1.19
N LEU A 192 6.03 8.75 -0.19
CA LEU A 192 5.85 7.29 -0.06
C LEU A 192 4.35 6.95 -0.03
N GLU A 193 3.55 7.76 -0.73
CA GLU A 193 2.11 7.63 -0.83
C GLU A 193 1.46 7.36 0.55
N GLY A 194 0.77 6.23 0.71
CA GLY A 194 0.06 5.86 1.91
C GLY A 194 0.92 5.83 3.17
N LEU A 195 2.19 5.40 3.06
CA LEU A 195 3.11 5.32 4.20
C LEU A 195 3.57 6.71 4.69
N SER A 196 3.43 7.73 3.84
CA SER A 196 3.72 9.12 4.19
C SER A 196 2.45 9.99 4.33
N SER A 197 1.28 9.36 4.28
CA SER A 197 0.00 10.07 4.45
C SER A 197 -0.17 10.53 5.90
N TYR A 198 -0.98 11.58 6.10
CA TYR A 198 -1.37 11.99 7.45
C TYR A 198 -2.14 10.86 8.17
N SER A 199 -2.90 10.04 7.42
CA SER A 199 -3.66 8.91 7.94
C SER A 199 -2.75 7.86 8.57
N TYR A 200 -1.65 7.51 7.89
CA TYR A 200 -0.63 6.63 8.44
C TYR A 200 0.07 7.29 9.62
N GLY A 201 0.49 8.55 9.49
CA GLY A 201 1.17 9.29 10.57
C GLY A 201 0.35 9.37 11.86
N LEU A 202 -0.95 9.65 11.74
CA LEU A 202 -1.91 9.63 12.85
C LEU A 202 -2.00 8.23 13.44
N SER A 203 -2.30 7.23 12.60
CA SER A 203 -2.62 5.87 13.08
C SER A 203 -1.41 5.18 13.72
N ALA A 204 -0.26 5.20 13.04
CA ALA A 204 0.98 4.64 13.57
C ALA A 204 1.54 5.46 14.74
N GLY A 205 1.35 6.78 14.73
CA GLY A 205 1.83 7.70 15.76
C GLY A 205 1.15 7.54 17.12
N LEU A 206 -0.05 6.96 17.18
CA LEU A 206 -0.72 6.61 18.44
C LEU A 206 0.01 5.51 19.23
N GLY A 207 0.89 4.74 18.56
CA GLY A 207 1.60 3.58 19.11
C GLY A 207 0.64 2.47 19.53
N ASN A 208 1.09 1.21 19.60
CA ASN A 208 0.31 0.08 20.13
C ASN A 208 -1.19 0.13 19.77
N THR A 209 -1.48 0.36 18.49
CA THR A 209 -2.82 0.58 17.93
C THR A 209 -2.83 -0.08 16.56
N GLU A 210 -3.82 -0.93 16.32
CA GLU A 210 -4.14 -1.48 15.01
C GLU A 210 -4.76 -0.40 14.12
N TYR A 211 -4.59 -0.53 12.81
CA TYR A 211 -5.18 0.44 11.90
C TYR A 211 -5.47 -0.11 10.51
N SER A 212 -6.46 0.50 9.87
CA SER A 212 -6.77 0.36 8.44
C SER A 212 -7.07 1.70 7.80
N LEU A 213 -6.53 1.91 6.60
CA LEU A 213 -6.74 3.13 5.82
C LEU A 213 -7.56 2.77 4.58
N THR A 214 -8.88 2.89 4.66
CA THR A 214 -9.81 2.66 3.56
C THR A 214 -9.96 3.95 2.77
N ALA A 215 -8.97 4.26 1.94
CA ALA A 215 -8.91 5.53 1.22
C ALA A 215 -8.54 5.37 -0.26
N ALA A 216 -9.19 6.15 -1.12
CA ALA A 216 -8.99 6.14 -2.57
C ALA A 216 -9.05 7.55 -3.19
N PRO A 217 -8.06 7.97 -3.98
CA PRO A 217 -8.06 9.26 -4.67
C PRO A 217 -9.23 9.50 -5.61
N GLY A 218 -9.73 10.74 -5.59
CA GLY A 218 -10.84 11.18 -6.44
C GLY A 218 -12.19 10.57 -6.08
N ILE A 219 -12.28 9.69 -5.08
CA ILE A 219 -13.54 9.08 -4.67
C ILE A 219 -14.42 10.14 -3.99
N CYS A 220 -15.70 10.17 -4.35
CA CYS A 220 -16.71 10.92 -3.61
C CYS A 220 -17.19 10.10 -2.41
N LEU A 221 -17.74 10.75 -1.39
CA LEU A 221 -18.56 10.07 -0.39
C LEU A 221 -19.79 9.48 -1.06
N PHE A 222 -20.50 10.32 -1.81
CA PHE A 222 -21.73 9.96 -2.49
C PHE A 222 -21.46 8.87 -3.52
N ASP A 223 -22.26 7.79 -3.51
CA ASP A 223 -22.15 6.70 -4.46
C ASP A 223 -22.55 7.14 -5.86
N LYS A 224 -21.52 7.49 -6.64
CA LYS A 224 -21.59 7.81 -8.06
C LYS A 224 -20.20 7.70 -8.67
N GLN A 225 -20.15 7.86 -9.98
CA GLN A 225 -18.88 8.04 -10.67
C GLN A 225 -18.27 9.41 -10.34
N CYS A 226 -17.05 9.42 -9.78
CA CYS A 226 -16.27 10.62 -9.49
C CYS A 226 -14.82 10.41 -9.91
N TYR A 227 -14.30 11.29 -10.78
CA TYR A 227 -12.91 11.26 -11.25
C TYR A 227 -12.44 9.90 -11.80
N GLY A 228 -13.33 9.18 -12.49
CA GLY A 228 -13.04 7.86 -13.06
C GLY A 228 -13.23 6.69 -12.10
N ASN A 229 -13.46 6.94 -10.81
CA ASN A 229 -13.90 5.90 -9.87
C ASN A 229 -15.36 5.57 -10.19
N PRO A 230 -15.73 4.31 -10.46
CA PRO A 230 -17.10 3.95 -10.86
C PRO A 230 -18.12 4.10 -9.72
N ARG A 231 -17.65 4.02 -8.46
CA ARG A 231 -18.46 4.02 -7.24
C ARG A 231 -17.91 5.02 -6.22
N GLY A 232 -18.78 5.48 -5.33
CA GLY A 232 -18.40 6.32 -4.20
C GLY A 232 -18.05 5.50 -2.95
N MET A 233 -17.50 6.16 -1.95
CA MET A 233 -17.07 5.53 -0.70
C MET A 233 -18.23 4.95 0.10
N PHE A 234 -19.44 5.54 0.01
CA PHE A 234 -20.64 4.95 0.62
C PHE A 234 -20.85 3.49 0.18
N TYR A 235 -20.68 3.18 -1.10
CA TYR A 235 -20.72 1.80 -1.59
C TYR A 235 -19.43 1.05 -1.27
N GLN A 236 -18.28 1.66 -1.57
CA GLN A 236 -17.00 0.95 -1.55
C GLN A 236 -16.53 0.57 -0.14
N TRP A 237 -16.96 1.28 0.90
CA TRP A 237 -16.63 0.92 2.28
C TRP A 237 -17.20 -0.44 2.70
N PHE A 238 -18.20 -0.97 2.00
CA PHE A 238 -18.71 -2.34 2.20
C PHE A 238 -18.02 -3.39 1.31
N ARG A 239 -16.94 -3.02 0.60
CA ARG A 239 -16.20 -3.90 -0.32
C ARG A 239 -14.78 -4.12 0.15
N THR A 240 -14.26 -5.30 -0.18
CA THR A 240 -12.90 -5.69 0.18
C THR A 240 -11.88 -5.00 -0.71
N SER A 241 -12.12 -4.98 -2.03
CA SER A 241 -11.25 -4.30 -2.97
C SER A 241 -11.50 -2.80 -3.04
N ASP A 242 -10.55 -2.06 -3.61
CA ASP A 242 -10.68 -0.64 -3.88
C ASP A 242 -11.50 -0.39 -5.18
N VAL A 243 -11.57 0.88 -5.59
CA VAL A 243 -12.23 1.33 -6.85
C VAL A 243 -11.26 1.42 -8.05
N SER A 244 -10.03 0.95 -7.92
CA SER A 244 -9.00 1.13 -8.96
C SER A 244 -9.34 0.36 -10.25
N GLY A 245 -8.71 0.74 -11.37
CA GLY A 245 -8.82 0.00 -12.63
C GLY A 245 -8.43 -1.48 -12.48
N ARG A 246 -7.43 -1.78 -11.64
CA ARG A 246 -7.03 -3.15 -11.33
C ARG A 246 -8.14 -3.94 -10.64
N SER A 247 -8.87 -3.32 -9.71
CA SER A 247 -10.02 -3.94 -9.05
C SER A 247 -11.09 -4.31 -10.06
N ILE A 248 -11.39 -3.41 -11.00
CA ILE A 248 -12.34 -3.63 -12.08
C ILE A 248 -11.88 -4.76 -13.01
N GLU A 249 -10.59 -4.82 -13.36
CA GLU A 249 -10.06 -5.92 -14.19
C GLU A 249 -10.16 -7.29 -13.52
N ILE A 250 -9.97 -7.36 -12.20
CA ILE A 250 -9.96 -8.63 -11.45
C ILE A 250 -11.38 -9.08 -11.06
N TRP A 251 -12.22 -8.15 -10.63
CA TRP A 251 -13.53 -8.43 -10.01
C TRP A 251 -14.74 -7.90 -10.79
N GLY A 252 -14.52 -7.06 -11.81
CA GLY A 252 -15.59 -6.40 -12.54
C GLY A 252 -16.51 -5.60 -11.61
N ASP A 253 -17.82 -5.73 -11.83
CA ASP A 253 -18.84 -5.04 -11.04
C ASP A 253 -19.23 -5.77 -9.75
N SER A 254 -18.58 -6.90 -9.44
CA SER A 254 -18.89 -7.75 -8.28
C SER A 254 -17.69 -7.93 -7.35
N PRO A 255 -17.11 -6.84 -6.81
CA PRO A 255 -16.06 -6.95 -5.80
C PRO A 255 -16.57 -7.66 -4.55
N GLU A 256 -15.71 -8.43 -3.91
CA GLU A 256 -16.04 -9.14 -2.67
C GLU A 256 -16.59 -8.17 -1.61
N ILE A 257 -17.61 -8.62 -0.87
CA ILE A 257 -18.13 -7.88 0.28
C ILE A 257 -17.09 -7.98 1.41
N TRP A 258 -16.83 -6.85 2.08
CA TRP A 258 -15.95 -6.85 3.24
C TRP A 258 -16.65 -7.50 4.43
N ASP A 259 -16.00 -8.52 4.98
CA ASP A 259 -16.43 -9.17 6.22
C ASP A 259 -15.83 -8.45 7.42
N PHE A 260 -16.65 -7.65 8.10
CA PHE A 260 -16.22 -6.86 9.25
C PHE A 260 -15.78 -7.72 10.44
N SER A 261 -16.22 -8.98 10.53
CA SER A 261 -15.79 -9.89 11.61
C SER A 261 -14.33 -10.33 11.49
N LYS A 262 -13.69 -10.14 10.33
CA LYS A 262 -12.27 -10.46 10.10
C LYS A 262 -11.31 -9.56 10.88
N LYS A 263 -11.81 -8.48 11.48
CA LYS A 263 -11.00 -7.51 12.23
C LYS A 263 -11.70 -7.08 13.50
N GLN A 264 -10.88 -6.60 14.43
CA GLN A 264 -11.38 -5.84 15.56
C GLN A 264 -12.16 -4.62 15.05
N ALA A 265 -13.32 -4.34 15.65
CA ALA A 265 -14.03 -3.09 15.43
C ALA A 265 -13.13 -1.88 15.75
N ALA A 266 -13.32 -0.78 15.04
CA ALA A 266 -12.54 0.42 15.29
C ALA A 266 -13.07 1.14 16.53
N ASP A 267 -12.20 1.49 17.47
CA ASP A 267 -12.54 2.35 18.61
C ASP A 267 -12.74 3.80 18.17
N ILE A 268 -12.02 4.19 17.11
CA ILE A 268 -12.08 5.52 16.49
C ILE A 268 -12.19 5.34 14.98
N VAL A 269 -13.15 6.03 14.38
CA VAL A 269 -13.25 6.17 12.92
C VAL A 269 -13.07 7.64 12.54
N VAL A 270 -12.11 7.90 11.66
CA VAL A 270 -11.87 9.22 11.09
C VAL A 270 -12.34 9.21 9.64
N MET A 271 -13.37 10.01 9.35
CA MET A 271 -13.86 10.18 7.98
C MET A 271 -13.38 11.52 7.42
N ASN A 272 -12.56 11.47 6.37
CA ASN A 272 -12.07 12.64 5.65
C ASN A 272 -12.47 12.51 4.17
N LEU A 273 -13.72 12.91 3.92
CA LEU A 273 -14.40 12.88 2.64
C LEU A 273 -15.15 14.19 2.42
N GLY A 274 -15.49 14.50 1.17
CA GLY A 274 -16.28 15.67 0.78
C GLY A 274 -15.57 16.62 -0.18
N THR A 275 -14.24 16.53 -0.30
CA THR A 275 -13.47 17.36 -1.25
C THR A 275 -13.97 17.17 -2.68
N ASN A 276 -14.17 15.91 -3.09
CA ASN A 276 -14.59 15.56 -4.43
C ASN A 276 -16.08 15.80 -4.65
N ASP A 277 -16.92 15.56 -3.63
CA ASP A 277 -18.36 15.83 -3.66
C ASP A 277 -18.63 17.33 -3.88
N ASN A 278 -17.82 18.20 -3.25
CA ASN A 278 -17.93 19.65 -3.37
C ASN A 278 -17.46 20.20 -4.73
N ASN A 279 -16.94 19.35 -5.64
CA ASN A 279 -16.63 19.81 -6.99
C ASN A 279 -17.94 19.99 -7.79
N PRO A 280 -18.23 21.20 -8.33
CA PRO A 280 -19.44 21.44 -9.10
C PRO A 280 -19.60 20.53 -10.33
N LEU A 281 -18.50 20.04 -10.91
CA LEU A 281 -18.52 19.11 -12.05
C LEU A 281 -19.08 17.74 -11.69
N ASN A 282 -18.99 17.35 -10.41
CA ASN A 282 -19.56 16.09 -9.93
C ASN A 282 -21.05 16.25 -9.60
N ASN A 283 -21.61 17.46 -9.52
CA ASN A 283 -23.05 17.70 -9.33
C ASN A 283 -23.68 16.85 -8.20
N VAL A 284 -23.05 16.86 -7.02
CA VAL A 284 -23.61 16.27 -5.78
C VAL A 284 -24.38 17.37 -5.06
N THR A 285 -25.64 17.11 -4.70
CA THR A 285 -26.45 18.05 -3.93
C THR A 285 -26.07 17.98 -2.45
N ALA A 286 -26.23 19.09 -1.72
CA ALA A 286 -25.98 19.13 -0.28
C ALA A 286 -26.83 18.10 0.48
N ASP A 287 -28.13 18.01 0.17
CA ASP A 287 -29.04 17.04 0.80
C ASP A 287 -28.63 15.60 0.50
N GLY A 288 -28.21 15.31 -0.74
CA GLY A 288 -27.75 13.98 -1.13
C GLY A 288 -26.46 13.58 -0.41
N TYR A 289 -25.52 14.52 -0.30
CA TYR A 289 -24.28 14.33 0.46
C TYR A 289 -24.58 14.04 1.93
N VAL A 290 -25.39 14.88 2.59
CA VAL A 290 -25.76 14.70 4.01
C VAL A 290 -26.44 13.35 4.22
N ALA A 291 -27.41 12.98 3.38
CA ALA A 291 -28.12 11.73 3.51
C ALA A 291 -27.18 10.50 3.45
N GLN A 292 -26.31 10.42 2.45
CA GLN A 292 -25.39 9.28 2.35
C GLN A 292 -24.28 9.31 3.40
N TYR A 293 -23.86 10.49 3.86
CA TYR A 293 -22.89 10.59 4.94
C TYR A 293 -23.50 10.05 6.24
N THR A 294 -24.74 10.43 6.56
CA THR A 294 -25.47 9.87 7.71
C THR A 294 -25.58 8.35 7.60
N MET A 295 -25.94 7.82 6.44
CA MET A 295 -26.01 6.37 6.23
C MET A 295 -24.66 5.65 6.39
N LEU A 296 -23.55 6.26 5.95
CA LEU A 296 -22.21 5.71 6.16
C LEU A 296 -21.84 5.68 7.65
N ILE A 297 -22.15 6.75 8.39
CA ILE A 297 -21.93 6.82 9.84
C ILE A 297 -22.76 5.76 10.58
N GLU A 298 -24.03 5.60 10.21
CA GLU A 298 -24.89 4.55 10.76
C GLU A 298 -24.33 3.15 10.45
N GLY A 299 -23.83 2.94 9.23
CA GLY A 299 -23.14 1.70 8.84
C GLY A 299 -21.91 1.41 9.69
N VAL A 300 -21.08 2.41 9.98
CA VAL A 300 -19.93 2.30 10.89
C VAL A 300 -20.34 1.92 12.30
N HIS A 301 -21.43 2.49 12.82
CA HIS A 301 -21.92 2.15 14.16
C HIS A 301 -22.57 0.76 14.26
N ALA A 302 -22.97 0.18 13.13
CA ALA A 302 -23.68 -1.10 13.09
C ALA A 302 -22.77 -2.33 13.02
N VAL A 303 -21.47 -2.15 12.75
CA VAL A 303 -20.48 -3.23 12.57
C VAL A 303 -19.60 -3.45 13.79
#